data_AF-A0A415JHZ9-F1
#
_entry.id   AF-A0A415JHZ9-F1
#
_cell.length_a   1.000
_cell.length_b   1.000
_cell.length_c   1.000
_cell.angle_alpha   90.00
_cell.angle_beta   90.00
_cell.angle_gamma   90.00
#
_symmetry.space_group_name_H-M   'P 1'
#
loop_
_entity.id
_entity.type
_entity.pdbx_description
1 polymer ?
#
loop_
_entity_poly.entity_id
_entity_poly.type
_entity_poly.pdbx_seq_one_letter_code
_entity_poly.pdbx_strand_id
1 'polypeptide(L)' 'MDGTKLKPCPFCGGTNAATRCSRRGEYGETLYPFYFVRCGSCGARGPIVGGYRFPGSEDRCRRVAVDVWNRRDQ' A
#
# COMPACT_ATOMS: atom_id res chain seq x y z
N MET A 1 15.11 8.45 -3.63
CA MET A 1 14.54 7.47 -2.68
C MET A 1 13.88 8.23 -1.54
N ASP A 2 12.63 8.65 -1.68
CA ASP A 2 11.90 9.34 -0.62
C ASP A 2 11.34 8.31 0.37
N GLY A 3 12.17 7.96 1.34
CA GLY A 3 11.95 6.91 2.34
C GLY A 3 11.08 7.38 3.49
N THR A 4 9.77 7.53 3.28
CA THR A 4 8.84 7.63 4.42
C THR A 4 8.84 6.29 5.16
N LYS A 5 9.48 6.25 6.34
CA LYS A 5 9.60 5.04 7.16
C LYS A 5 8.21 4.57 7.59
N LEU A 6 7.94 3.27 7.40
CA LEU A 6 6.70 2.66 7.85
C LEU A 6 6.70 2.49 9.37
N LYS A 7 5.62 2.90 10.03
CA LYS A 7 5.41 2.62 11.46
C LYS A 7 5.25 1.11 11.70
N PRO A 8 5.65 0.58 12.88
CA PRO A 8 5.48 -0.83 13.24
C PRO A 8 4.03 -1.27 13.10
N CYS A 9 3.79 -2.54 12.81
CA CYS A 9 2.45 -3.11 12.66
C CYS A 9 1.59 -2.85 13.89
N PRO A 10 0.37 -2.29 13.76
CA PRO A 10 -0.48 -2.00 14.90
C PRO A 10 -1.08 -3.26 15.55
N PHE A 11 -1.07 -4.39 14.83
CA PHE A 11 -1.67 -5.64 15.30
C PHE A 11 -0.68 -6.54 16.05
N CYS A 12 0.61 -6.52 15.68
CA CYS A 12 1.61 -7.44 16.25
C CYS A 12 2.90 -6.75 16.70
N GLY A 13 2.99 -5.41 16.59
CA GLY A 13 4.20 -4.64 16.90
C GLY A 13 5.38 -4.83 15.93
N GLY A 14 5.26 -5.74 14.96
CA GLY A 14 6.35 -6.10 14.04
C GLY A 14 6.79 -4.95 13.14
N THR A 15 8.09 -4.74 13.01
CA THR A 15 8.69 -3.67 12.18
C THR A 15 8.87 -4.07 10.72
N ASN A 16 8.61 -5.33 10.37
CA ASN A 16 8.73 -5.86 9.01
C ASN A 16 7.52 -5.49 8.14
N ALA A 17 7.17 -4.21 8.05
CA ALA A 17 6.12 -3.72 7.16
C ALA A 17 6.73 -3.26 5.82
N ALA A 18 6.08 -3.59 4.71
CA ALA A 18 6.54 -3.19 3.38
C ALA A 18 5.37 -2.80 2.48
N THR A 19 5.59 -1.80 1.62
CA THR A 19 4.65 -1.49 0.54
C THR A 19 4.68 -2.59 -0.52
N ARG A 20 3.51 -3.00 -0.98
CA ARG A 20 3.31 -4.00 -2.03
C ARG A 20 2.50 -3.35 -3.14
N CYS A 21 2.83 -3.73 -4.38
CA CYS A 21 2.04 -3.40 -5.56
C CYS A 21 1.45 -4.69 -6.12
N SER A 22 0.18 -4.66 -6.46
CA SER A 22 -0.51 -5.70 -7.22
C SER A 22 -1.13 -5.06 -8.44
N ARG A 23 -0.97 -5.67 -9.61
CA ARG A 23 -1.65 -5.25 -10.83
C ARG A 23 -2.90 -6.11 -10.99
N ARG A 24 -4.06 -5.47 -11.09
CA ARG A 24 -5.33 -6.13 -11.40
C ARG A 24 -5.98 -5.43 -12.59
N GLY A 25 -6.53 -6.23 -13.48
CA GLY A 25 -7.46 -5.84 -14.53
C GLY A 25 -8.43 -7.00 -14.75
N GLU A 26 -9.60 -6.72 -15.32
CA GLU A 26 -10.45 -7.77 -15.87
C GLU A 26 -9.86 -8.29 -17.19
N TYR A 27 -10.19 -9.53 -17.55
CA TYR A 27 -9.66 -10.22 -18.73
C TYR A 27 -9.73 -9.34 -19.99
N GLY A 28 -8.56 -8.98 -20.54
CA GLY A 28 -8.44 -8.15 -21.74
C GLY A 28 -8.34 -6.64 -21.51
N GLU A 29 -8.41 -6.17 -20.26
CA GLU A 29 -8.33 -4.74 -19.92
C GLU A 29 -6.95 -4.28 -19.43
N THR A 30 -6.76 -2.97 -19.44
CA THR A 30 -5.60 -2.28 -18.87
C THR A 30 -5.39 -2.70 -17.40
N LEU A 31 -4.20 -3.23 -17.11
CA LEU A 31 -3.81 -3.56 -15.75
C LEU A 31 -3.55 -2.28 -14.96
N TYR A 32 -4.34 -2.05 -13.90
CA TYR A 32 -4.11 -0.92 -13.00
C TYR A 32 -3.26 -1.32 -11.80
N PRO A 33 -2.29 -0.48 -11.39
CA PRO A 33 -1.49 -0.73 -10.20
C PRO A 33 -2.29 -0.38 -8.94
N PHE A 34 -2.22 -1.28 -7.95
CA PHE A 34 -2.81 -1.13 -6.63
C PHE A 34 -1.73 -1.27 -5.56
N TYR A 35 -1.58 -0.27 -4.72
CA TYR A 35 -0.60 -0.21 -3.65
C TYR A 35 -1.26 -0.41 -2.29
N PHE A 36 -0.57 -1.13 -1.40
CA PHE A 36 -0.98 -1.29 -0.01
C PHE A 36 0.25 -1.61 0.84
N VAL A 37 0.19 -1.37 2.14
CA VAL A 37 1.22 -1.86 3.06
C VAL A 37 0.82 -3.23 3.60
N ARG A 38 1.77 -4.15 3.72
CA ARG A 38 1.58 -5.45 4.37
C ARG A 38 2.64 -5.66 5.43
N CYS A 39 2.21 -6.11 6.60
CA CYS A 39 3.11 -6.64 7.62
C CYS A 39 3.59 -8.04 7.20
N GLY A 40 4.91 -8.22 7.12
CA GLY A 40 5.56 -9.50 6.87
C GLY A 40 5.55 -10.44 8.08
N SER A 41 5.33 -9.94 9.30
CA SER A 41 5.31 -10.76 10.52
C SER A 41 3.96 -11.45 10.73
N CYS A 42 2.84 -10.70 10.72
CA CYS A 42 1.50 -11.25 10.97
C CYS A 42 0.59 -11.27 9.74
N GLY A 43 1.03 -10.75 8.60
CA GLY A 43 0.24 -10.71 7.38
C GLY A 43 -0.80 -9.60 7.31
N ALA A 44 -0.98 -8.78 8.35
CA ALA A 44 -1.92 -7.67 8.37
C ALA A 44 -1.71 -6.72 7.18
N ARG A 45 -2.81 -6.24 6.59
CA ARG A 45 -2.81 -5.43 5.37
C ARG A 45 -3.45 -4.08 5.65
N GLY A 46 -2.84 -3.02 5.14
CA GLY A 46 -3.45 -1.70 5.08
C GLY A 46 -4.42 -1.56 3.90
N PRO A 47 -5.10 -0.41 3.80
CA PRO A 47 -6.02 -0.11 2.71
C PRO A 47 -5.36 -0.16 1.33
N ILE A 48 -6.15 -0.55 0.33
CA ILE A 48 -5.73 -0.60 -1.06
C ILE A 48 -5.90 0.78 -1.70
N VAL A 49 -4.84 1.28 -2.33
CA VAL A 49 -4.79 2.57 -3.01
C VAL A 49 -4.37 2.38 -4.46
N GLY A 50 -5.23 2.76 -5.40
CA GLY A 50 -4.92 2.67 -6.83
C GLY A 50 -6.15 2.33 -7.66
N GLY A 51 -5.92 1.71 -8.83
CA GLY A 51 -6.98 1.39 -9.79
C GLY A 51 -7.27 2.51 -10.78
N TYR A 52 -8.41 2.39 -11.46
CA TYR A 52 -8.89 3.35 -12.49
C TYR A 52 -8.96 4.81 -12.01
N ARG A 53 -9.03 5.03 -10.69
CA ARG A 53 -9.09 6.37 -10.08
C ARG A 53 -7.76 7.13 -10.12
N PHE A 54 -6.66 6.47 -10.45
CA PHE A 54 -5.31 7.04 -10.39
C PHE A 54 -4.41 6.63 -11.59
N PRO A 55 -4.79 6.94 -12.84
CA PRO A 55 -3.93 6.66 -14.00
C PRO A 55 -2.60 7.44 -13.89
N GLY A 56 -1.49 6.79 -14.23
CA GLY A 56 -0.14 7.40 -14.25
C GLY A 56 0.40 7.87 -12.89
N SER A 57 -0.22 7.48 -11.77
CA SER A 57 0.04 8.06 -10.44
C SER A 57 0.66 7.07 -9.45
N GLU A 58 1.51 6.15 -9.92
CA GLU A 58 2.11 5.06 -9.11
C GLU A 58 2.80 5.56 -7.84
N ASP A 59 3.67 6.57 -7.96
CA ASP A 59 4.35 7.17 -6.81
C ASP A 59 3.39 7.83 -5.82
N ARG A 60 2.31 8.44 -6.32
CA ARG A 60 1.27 9.04 -5.48
C ARG A 60 0.51 7.95 -4.72
N CYS A 61 0.10 6.88 -5.40
CA CYS A 61 -0.59 5.74 -4.78
C CYS A 61 0.29 5.08 -3.70
N ARG A 62 1.59 4.93 -3.97
CA ARG A 62 2.56 4.42 -3.00
C ARG A 62 2.64 5.33 -1.77
N ARG A 63 2.77 6.65 -1.94
CA ARG A 63 2.83 7.62 -0.83
C ARG A 63 1.57 7.59 0.02
N VAL A 64 0.39 7.58 -0.62
CA VAL A 64 -0.89 7.52 0.10
C VAL A 64 -1.04 6.20 0.86
N ALA A 65 -0.62 5.06 0.29
CA ALA A 65 -0.64 3.78 1.01
C ALA A 65 0.24 3.81 2.28
N VAL A 66 1.40 4.48 2.22
CA VAL A 66 2.28 4.69 3.38
C VAL A 66 1.64 5.64 4.39
N ASP A 67 1.07 6.76 3.92
CA ASP A 67 0.45 7.77 4.79
C ASP A 67 -0.73 7.19 5.57
N VAL A 68 -1.64 6.49 4.89
CA VAL A 68 -2.78 5.82 5.53
C VAL A 68 -2.33 4.78 6.54
N TRP A 69 -1.29 3.99 6.20
CA TRP A 69 -0.70 3.04 7.15
C TRP A 69 -0.06 3.72 8.36
N ASN A 70 0.47 4.94 8.22
CA ASN A 70 1.17 5.66 9.27
C ASN A 70 0.26 6.56 10.12
N ARG A 71 -0.79 7.14 9.54
CA ARG A 71 -1.76 7.97 10.27
C ARG A 71 -2.52 7.12 11.28
N ARG A 72 -3.15 6.03 10.84
CA ARG A 72 -3.96 5.11 11.68
C ARG A 72 -4.92 5.83 12.64
N ASP A 73 -5.43 7.00 12.27
CA ASP A 73 -6.55 7.59 13.01
C ASP A 73 -7.73 6.62 12.91
N GLN A 74 -8.21 6.20 14.08
CA GLN A 74 -9.47 5.48 14.26
C GLN A 74 -10.62 6.47 14.11
#